data_AF-A0A1F7A9W6-F1
#
_entry.id   AF-A0A1F7A9W6-F1
#
_cell.length_a   1.000
_cell.length_b   1.000
_cell.length_c   1.000
_cell.angle_alpha   90.00
_cell.angle_beta   90.00
_cell.angle_gamma   90.00
#
_symmetry.space_group_name_H-M   'P 1'
#
loop_
_entity.id
_entity.type
_entity.pdbx_description
1 polymer ?
#
loop_
_entity_poly.entity_id
_entity_poly.type
_entity_poly.pdbx_seq_one_letter_code
_entity_poly.pdbx_strand_id
1 'polypeptide(L)'
;MADDPKTNSTTTTSSTGAVATTGEGGVIADKNKSAEQYIKEAEAKYIVPPLVRQKFPDLIKLIYETESMNEEEREYWLQIMPIMSEEQTTKFRDILVNEKNQLAKLDKEYEMEMAKTNKGPAMQLDEVKMKGKIQEIKQAEATSEKEEQSKEDEVLKQLNNL
;
A
#
# COMPACT_ATOMS: atom_id res chain seq x y z
N MET A 1 47.27 -2.36 34.19
CA MET A 1 46.41 -3.46 34.67
C MET A 1 45.05 -2.86 34.98
N ALA A 2 43.95 -3.16 34.30
CA ALA A 2 43.60 -4.23 33.35
C ALA A 2 42.55 -3.60 32.39
N ASP A 3 42.76 -3.66 31.07
CA ASP A 3 42.22 -4.68 30.14
C ASP A 3 40.71 -4.54 29.89
N ASP A 4 40.39 -4.06 28.69
CA ASP A 4 39.08 -4.16 28.02
C ASP A 4 38.58 -5.62 27.97
N PRO A 5 37.26 -5.82 27.74
CA PRO A 5 36.90 -6.20 26.38
C PRO A 5 35.59 -5.60 25.85
N LYS A 6 35.68 -5.19 24.58
CA LYS A 6 34.65 -5.12 23.52
C LYS A 6 33.29 -5.77 23.85
N THR A 7 32.22 -5.01 23.58
CA THR A 7 31.19 -5.43 22.59
C THR A 7 30.53 -4.20 21.96
N ASN A 8 30.80 -4.02 20.66
CA ASN A 8 30.09 -3.17 19.73
C ASN A 8 28.73 -3.83 19.38
N SER A 9 27.63 -3.12 19.55
CA SER A 9 26.35 -3.46 18.91
C SER A 9 25.81 -2.22 18.20
N THR A 10 26.23 -2.12 16.95
CA THR A 10 25.62 -1.30 15.91
C THR A 10 24.20 -1.82 15.67
N THR A 11 23.18 -1.07 16.05
CA THR A 11 21.81 -1.28 15.55
C THR A 11 21.43 -0.09 14.69
N THR A 12 21.74 -0.25 13.40
CA THR A 12 21.02 0.37 12.31
C THR A 12 19.54 0.05 12.46
N THR A 13 18.69 1.05 12.65
CA THR A 13 17.27 0.91 12.34
C THR A 13 16.86 2.10 11.52
N SER A 14 16.68 1.78 10.24
CA SER A 14 16.15 2.58 9.16
C SER A 14 14.89 3.32 9.60
N SER A 15 14.97 4.65 9.68
CA SER A 15 13.80 5.51 9.73
C SER A 15 13.20 5.61 8.32
N THR A 16 12.45 4.60 7.92
CA THR A 16 11.55 4.73 6.76
C THR A 16 10.27 5.37 7.24
N GLY A 17 9.97 6.53 6.66
CA GLY A 17 8.95 7.47 7.10
C GLY A 17 7.56 6.85 7.21
N ALA A 18 6.93 7.08 8.37
CA ALA A 18 5.49 7.19 8.45
C ALA A 18 5.14 8.63 8.06
N VAL A 19 4.52 8.77 6.89
CA VAL A 19 3.82 10.00 6.50
C VAL A 19 2.71 10.21 7.53
N ALA A 20 2.96 11.15 8.46
CA ALA A 20 1.94 11.67 9.34
C ALA A 20 1.03 12.57 8.50
N THR A 21 -0.05 12.00 7.98
CA THR A 21 -1.20 12.80 7.56
C THR A 21 -1.97 13.20 8.81
N THR A 22 -1.67 14.41 9.30
CA THR A 22 -2.46 15.09 10.30
C THR A 22 -3.80 15.50 9.68
N GLY A 23 -4.84 14.69 9.94
CA GLY A 23 -6.23 15.02 9.69
C GLY A 23 -6.99 14.96 11.02
N GLU A 24 -7.80 15.98 11.28
CA GLU A 24 -8.53 16.22 12.52
C GLU A 24 -9.29 14.97 13.03
N GLY A 25 -9.16 14.66 14.33
CA GLY A 25 -10.06 13.78 15.08
C GLY A 25 -10.03 12.26 14.78
N GLY A 26 -9.31 11.82 13.76
CA GLY A 26 -9.22 10.40 13.39
C GLY A 26 -8.30 9.61 14.31
N VAL A 27 -8.84 8.62 15.02
CA VAL A 27 -8.04 7.64 15.75
C VAL A 27 -7.45 6.66 14.72
N ILE A 28 -6.17 6.77 14.42
CA ILE A 28 -5.48 5.89 13.47
C ILE A 28 -5.18 4.55 14.17
N ALA A 29 -5.69 3.45 13.63
CA ALA A 29 -5.46 2.10 14.13
C ALA A 29 -4.01 1.63 13.86
N ASP A 30 -3.12 1.82 14.84
CA ASP A 30 -1.75 1.27 14.81
C ASP A 30 -1.74 -0.25 14.97
N LYS A 31 -1.42 -0.98 13.90
CA LYS A 31 -1.35 -2.45 13.89
C LYS A 31 -0.33 -3.06 14.87
N ASN A 32 0.60 -2.24 15.41
CA ASN A 32 1.62 -2.65 16.38
C ASN A 32 1.26 -2.38 17.85
N LYS A 33 0.12 -1.73 18.12
CA LYS A 33 -0.31 -1.45 19.50
C LYS A 33 -0.94 -2.68 20.14
N SER A 34 -0.53 -2.98 21.38
CA SER A 34 -1.16 -4.01 22.20
C SER A 34 -2.60 -3.61 22.55
N ALA A 35 -3.48 -4.60 22.74
CA ALA A 35 -4.85 -4.35 23.20
C ALA A 35 -4.90 -3.51 24.49
N GLU A 36 -3.91 -3.68 25.38
CA GLU A 36 -3.78 -2.90 26.61
C GLU A 36 -3.46 -1.42 26.36
N GLN A 37 -2.73 -1.10 25.29
CA GLN A 37 -2.42 0.29 24.93
C GLN A 37 -3.66 0.99 24.38
N TYR A 38 -4.45 0.29 23.55
CA TYR A 38 -5.74 0.79 23.08
C TYR A 38 -6.70 1.09 24.24
N ILE A 39 -6.76 0.19 25.22
CA ILE A 39 -7.59 0.37 26.41
C ILE A 39 -7.11 1.59 27.21
N LYS A 40 -5.80 1.77 27.42
CA LYS A 40 -5.25 2.95 28.10
C LYS A 40 -5.53 4.25 27.36
N GLU A 41 -5.42 4.25 26.03
CA GLU A 41 -5.72 5.43 25.21
C GLU A 41 -7.21 5.75 25.18
N ALA A 42 -8.07 4.72 25.19
CA ALA A 42 -9.51 4.89 25.34
C ALA A 42 -9.86 5.45 26.72
N GLU A 43 -9.22 4.98 27.78
CA GLU A 43 -9.44 5.47 29.15
C GLU A 43 -8.89 6.88 29.40
N ALA A 44 -7.88 7.29 28.65
CA ALA A 44 -7.38 8.65 28.70
C ALA A 44 -8.36 9.66 28.07
N LYS A 45 -9.24 9.19 27.17
CA LYS A 45 -10.19 10.03 26.43
C LYS A 45 -11.64 9.87 26.89
N TYR A 46 -12.03 8.69 27.35
CA TYR A 46 -13.41 8.30 27.63
C TYR A 46 -13.56 7.70 29.02
N ILE A 47 -14.75 7.88 29.61
CA ILE A 47 -15.10 7.18 30.84
C ILE A 47 -15.45 5.73 30.46
N VAL A 48 -14.57 4.78 30.78
CA VAL A 48 -14.78 3.34 30.54
C VAL A 48 -15.25 2.65 31.82
N PRO A 49 -16.47 2.09 31.87
CA PRO A 49 -16.93 1.34 33.04
C PRO A 49 -16.04 0.11 33.33
N PRO A 50 -15.72 -0.20 34.61
CA PRO A 50 -14.87 -1.34 34.96
C PRO A 50 -15.39 -2.68 34.45
N LEU A 51 -16.72 -2.85 34.42
CA LEU A 51 -17.38 -4.06 33.91
C LEU A 51 -17.10 -4.28 32.42
N VAL A 52 -17.07 -3.20 31.66
CA VAL A 52 -16.80 -3.21 30.21
C VAL A 52 -15.34 -3.56 29.95
N ARG A 53 -14.41 -2.97 30.71
CA ARG A 53 -12.99 -3.31 30.66
C ARG A 53 -12.74 -4.79 30.89
N GLN A 54 -13.41 -5.39 31.88
CA GLN A 54 -13.17 -6.78 32.25
C GLN A 54 -13.83 -7.78 31.29
N LYS A 55 -15.05 -7.47 30.81
CA LYS A 55 -15.82 -8.41 29.99
C LYS A 55 -15.56 -8.28 28.50
N PHE A 56 -15.26 -7.08 27.99
CA PHE A 56 -15.24 -6.80 26.55
C PHE A 56 -14.01 -5.96 26.12
N PRO A 57 -12.77 -6.41 26.41
CA PRO A 57 -11.56 -5.67 26.04
C PRO A 57 -11.36 -5.55 24.51
N ASP A 58 -11.84 -6.53 23.76
CA ASP A 58 -11.79 -6.55 22.30
C ASP A 58 -12.77 -5.55 21.68
N LEU A 59 -13.94 -5.39 22.28
CA LEU A 59 -14.97 -4.46 21.82
C LEU A 59 -14.57 -3.00 22.07
N ILE A 60 -13.90 -2.70 23.20
CA ILE A 60 -13.32 -1.37 23.45
C ILE A 60 -12.36 -0.98 22.32
N LYS A 61 -11.51 -1.93 21.90
CA LYS A 61 -10.61 -1.70 20.77
C LYS A 61 -11.37 -1.42 19.47
N LEU A 62 -12.43 -2.19 19.18
CA LEU A 62 -13.24 -1.98 17.97
C LEU A 62 -13.95 -0.62 17.97
N ILE A 63 -14.50 -0.19 19.11
CA ILE A 63 -15.15 1.13 19.26
C ILE A 63 -14.12 2.26 19.11
N TYR A 64 -12.91 2.06 19.61
CA TYR A 64 -11.83 3.04 19.48
C TYR A 64 -11.33 3.16 18.04
N GLU A 65 -11.21 2.03 17.32
CA GLU A 65 -10.70 1.97 15.95
C GLU A 65 -11.75 2.32 14.88
N THR A 66 -13.06 2.25 15.17
CA THR A 66 -14.06 2.55 14.14
C THR A 66 -14.08 4.03 13.78
N GLU A 67 -13.99 4.31 12.49
CA GLU A 67 -14.10 5.66 11.92
C GLU A 67 -15.56 6.11 11.78
N SER A 68 -16.51 5.20 12.01
CA SER A 68 -17.95 5.43 11.84
C SER A 68 -18.60 6.18 13.01
N MET A 69 -17.85 6.38 14.10
CA MET A 69 -18.35 6.99 15.33
C MET A 69 -17.56 8.23 15.71
N ASN A 70 -18.28 9.25 16.15
CA ASN A 70 -17.71 10.46 16.74
C ASN A 70 -17.33 10.23 18.22
N GLU A 71 -16.60 11.17 18.81
CA GLU A 71 -16.13 11.09 20.20
C GLU A 71 -17.28 10.85 21.20
N GLU A 72 -18.36 11.62 21.08
CA GLU A 72 -19.55 11.51 21.94
C GLU A 72 -20.26 10.15 21.80
N GLU A 73 -20.35 9.62 20.58
CA GLU A 73 -21.00 8.34 20.31
C GLU A 73 -20.20 7.18 20.90
N ARG A 74 -18.86 7.24 20.79
CA ARG A 74 -17.98 6.24 21.41
C ARG A 74 -18.18 6.20 22.93
N GLU A 75 -18.23 7.37 23.57
CA GLU A 75 -18.50 7.44 25.01
C GLU A 75 -19.88 6.90 25.36
N TYR A 76 -20.92 7.27 24.61
CA TYR A 76 -22.27 6.78 24.81
C TYR A 76 -22.34 5.25 24.72
N TRP A 77 -21.73 4.64 23.70
CA TRP A 77 -21.70 3.19 23.55
C TRP A 77 -21.00 2.50 24.72
N LEU A 78 -19.87 3.04 25.18
CA LEU A 78 -19.13 2.52 26.35
C LEU A 78 -19.96 2.57 27.63
N GLN A 79 -20.82 3.59 27.80
CA GLN A 79 -21.71 3.73 28.96
C GLN A 79 -22.94 2.83 28.90
N ILE A 80 -23.45 2.50 27.71
CA ILE A 80 -24.64 1.65 27.52
C ILE A 80 -24.30 0.15 27.51
N MET A 81 -23.09 -0.21 27.09
CA MET A 81 -22.62 -1.61 27.10
C MET A 81 -22.85 -2.41 28.39
N PRO A 82 -22.66 -1.87 29.61
CA PRO A 82 -22.98 -2.58 30.86
C PRO A 82 -24.44 -3.02 30.98
N ILE A 83 -25.35 -2.35 30.28
CA ILE A 83 -26.81 -2.51 30.37
C ILE A 83 -27.35 -3.35 29.21
N MET A 84 -26.57 -3.51 28.13
CA MET A 84 -26.95 -4.33 26.98
C MET A 84 -27.03 -5.82 27.32
N SER A 85 -27.93 -6.53 26.65
CA SER A 85 -27.95 -8.00 26.71
C SER A 85 -26.77 -8.61 25.94
N GLU A 86 -26.45 -9.88 26.22
CA GLU A 86 -25.39 -10.60 25.51
C GLU A 86 -25.67 -10.72 24.00
N GLU A 87 -26.94 -10.90 23.63
CA GLU A 87 -27.36 -10.94 22.21
C GLU A 87 -27.15 -9.58 21.53
N GLN A 88 -27.51 -8.48 22.20
CA GLN A 88 -27.30 -7.13 21.69
C GLN A 88 -25.82 -6.80 21.54
N THR A 89 -25.02 -7.20 22.53
CA THR A 89 -23.56 -7.03 22.50
C THR A 89 -22.92 -7.81 21.35
N THR A 90 -23.41 -9.03 21.09
CA THR A 90 -22.94 -9.86 19.97
C THR A 90 -23.29 -9.22 18.63
N LYS A 91 -24.54 -8.78 18.45
CA LYS A 91 -24.96 -8.06 17.23
C LYS A 91 -24.15 -6.79 17.00
N PHE A 92 -23.92 -6.02 18.07
CA PHE A 92 -23.11 -4.80 17.99
C PHE A 92 -21.66 -5.10 17.57
N ARG A 93 -21.06 -6.15 18.15
CA ARG A 93 -19.74 -6.63 17.74
C ARG A 93 -19.70 -7.06 16.27
N ASP A 94 -20.71 -7.79 15.82
CA ASP A 94 -20.80 -8.26 14.42
C ASP A 94 -20.90 -7.09 13.44
N ILE A 95 -21.66 -6.04 13.78
CA ILE A 95 -21.78 -4.81 12.98
C ILE A 95 -20.40 -4.15 12.84
N LEU A 96 -19.68 -3.95 13.95
CA LEU A 96 -18.35 -3.33 13.93
C LEU A 96 -17.31 -4.15 13.17
N VAL A 97 -17.35 -5.48 13.30
CA VAL A 97 -16.45 -6.38 12.56
C VAL A 97 -16.76 -6.35 11.06
N ASN A 98 -18.03 -6.37 10.69
CA ASN A 98 -18.44 -6.30 9.29
C ASN A 98 -18.02 -4.97 8.65
N GLU A 99 -18.21 -3.85 9.35
CA GLU A 99 -17.74 -2.54 8.90
C GLU A 99 -16.23 -2.51 8.67
N LYS A 100 -15.45 -2.98 9.64
CA LYS A 100 -13.99 -3.10 9.50
C LYS A 100 -13.59 -3.95 8.29
N ASN A 101 -14.28 -5.06 8.06
CA ASN A 101 -14.03 -5.93 6.91
C ASN A 101 -14.40 -5.27 5.58
N GLN A 102 -15.48 -4.46 5.55
CA GLN A 102 -15.87 -3.71 4.36
C GLN A 102 -14.86 -2.63 4.02
N LEU A 103 -14.38 -1.88 5.02
CA LEU A 103 -13.31 -0.88 4.85
C LEU A 103 -12.01 -1.54 4.36
N ALA A 104 -11.59 -2.64 5.00
CA ALA A 104 -10.40 -3.37 4.57
C ALA A 104 -10.54 -3.96 3.14
N LYS A 105 -11.76 -4.32 2.73
CA LYS A 105 -12.04 -4.77 1.37
C LYS A 105 -11.91 -3.61 0.37
N LEU A 106 -12.46 -2.44 0.70
CA LEU A 106 -12.33 -1.24 -0.14
C LEU A 106 -10.87 -0.81 -0.29
N ASP A 107 -10.09 -0.83 0.80
CA ASP A 107 -8.66 -0.55 0.76
C ASP A 107 -7.92 -1.50 -0.19
N LYS A 108 -8.22 -2.80 -0.10
CA LYS A 108 -7.61 -3.81 -0.97
C LYS A 108 -8.03 -3.64 -2.43
N GLU A 109 -9.29 -3.32 -2.68
CA GLU A 109 -9.79 -3.02 -4.04
C GLU A 109 -9.07 -1.80 -4.62
N TYR A 110 -8.92 -0.74 -3.82
CA TYR A 110 -8.17 0.47 -4.20
C TYR A 110 -6.69 0.17 -4.47
N GLU A 111 -6.01 -0.57 -3.58
CA GLU A 111 -4.62 -1.03 -3.80
C GLU A 111 -4.47 -1.84 -5.09
N MET A 112 -5.42 -2.73 -5.37
CA MET A 112 -5.42 -3.52 -6.60
C MET A 112 -5.63 -2.65 -7.84
N GLU A 113 -6.52 -1.66 -7.80
CA GLU A 113 -6.74 -0.72 -8.91
C GLU A 113 -5.52 0.18 -9.15
N MET A 114 -4.87 0.65 -8.09
CA MET A 114 -3.62 1.42 -8.19
C MET A 114 -2.47 0.56 -8.75
N ALA A 115 -2.37 -0.71 -8.33
CA ALA A 115 -1.37 -1.64 -8.87
C ALA A 115 -1.61 -1.97 -10.36
N LYS A 116 -2.88 -2.04 -10.80
CA LYS A 116 -3.23 -2.21 -12.21
C LYS A 116 -2.90 -0.96 -13.04
N THR A 117 -3.14 0.22 -12.49
CA THR A 117 -2.92 1.50 -13.18
C THR A 117 -1.43 1.84 -13.32
N ASN A 118 -0.60 1.50 -12.33
CA ASN A 118 0.87 1.59 -12.43
C ASN A 118 1.47 0.57 -13.42
N LYS A 119 0.73 -0.49 -13.77
CA LYS A 119 1.04 -1.42 -14.87
C LYS A 119 0.43 -0.98 -16.21
N GLY A 120 0.15 0.32 -16.38
CA GLY A 120 -0.19 0.89 -17.66
C GLY A 120 0.90 0.65 -18.73
N PRO A 121 0.61 0.87 -20.03
CA PRO A 121 1.38 0.40 -21.19
C PRO A 121 2.82 0.95 -21.33
N ALA A 122 3.34 1.66 -20.32
CA ALA A 122 4.68 2.22 -20.30
C ALA A 122 5.78 1.14 -20.23
N MET A 123 5.46 -0.10 -19.88
CA MET A 123 6.45 -1.16 -19.62
C MET A 123 6.49 -2.27 -20.69
N GLN A 124 6.02 -1.99 -21.91
CA GLN A 124 6.22 -2.87 -23.08
C GLN A 124 6.86 -2.13 -24.26
N LEU A 125 7.65 -1.09 -24.00
CA LEU A 125 8.81 -0.82 -24.85
C LEU A 125 9.82 -1.94 -24.60
N ASP A 126 9.52 -3.08 -25.21
CA ASP A 126 10.33 -4.28 -25.22
C ASP A 126 11.61 -3.91 -25.99
N GLU A 127 12.65 -3.43 -25.29
CA GLU A 127 13.90 -2.92 -25.89
C GLU A 127 14.50 -3.90 -26.90
N VAL A 128 14.27 -5.20 -26.69
CA VAL A 128 14.68 -6.28 -27.59
C VAL A 128 13.96 -6.18 -28.94
N LYS A 129 12.65 -5.89 -28.95
CA LYS A 129 11.88 -5.71 -30.19
C LYS A 129 12.26 -4.42 -30.90
N MET A 130 12.48 -3.33 -30.17
CA MET A 130 12.94 -2.07 -30.75
C MET A 130 14.34 -2.19 -31.38
N LYS A 131 15.29 -2.82 -30.68
CA LYS A 131 16.63 -3.08 -31.22
C LYS A 131 16.58 -4.00 -32.44
N GLY A 132 15.76 -5.05 -32.42
CA GLY A 132 15.54 -5.91 -33.58
C GLY A 132 15.04 -5.13 -34.80
N LYS A 133 14.02 -4.28 -34.61
CA LYS A 133 13.44 -3.47 -35.69
C LYS A 133 14.42 -2.45 -36.27
N ILE A 134 15.23 -1.80 -35.43
CA ILE A 134 16.28 -0.86 -35.87
C ILE A 134 17.35 -1.60 -36.70
N GLN A 135 17.74 -2.81 -36.28
CA GLN A 135 18.75 -3.58 -36.97
C GLN A 135 18.25 -4.12 -38.32
N GLU A 136 16.98 -4.52 -38.39
CA GLU A 136 16.33 -4.94 -39.63
C GLU A 136 16.24 -3.80 -40.65
N ILE A 137 15.85 -2.60 -40.20
CA ILE A 137 15.83 -1.39 -41.06
C ILE A 137 17.24 -1.09 -41.60
N LYS A 138 18.25 -1.11 -40.74
CA LYS A 138 19.64 -0.84 -41.15
C LYS A 138 20.18 -1.86 -42.15
N GLN A 139 19.80 -3.13 -42.03
CA GLN A 139 20.18 -4.16 -43.00
C GLN A 139 19.46 -3.99 -44.33
N ALA A 140 18.17 -3.64 -44.30
CA ALA A 140 17.39 -3.35 -45.49
C ALA A 140 17.94 -2.15 -46.26
N GLU A 141 18.27 -1.05 -45.56
CA GLU A 141 18.89 0.16 -46.16
C GLU A 141 20.24 -0.17 -46.81
N ALA A 142 21.13 -0.88 -46.11
CA ALA A 142 22.44 -1.27 -46.64
C ALA A 142 22.34 -2.20 -47.87
N THR A 143 21.31 -3.06 -47.91
CA THR A 143 21.08 -3.94 -49.05
C THR A 143 20.55 -3.15 -50.24
N SER A 144 19.60 -2.25 -50.01
CA SER A 144 19.03 -1.37 -51.04
C SER A 144 20.11 -0.47 -51.65
N GLU A 145 20.96 0.13 -50.81
CA GLU A 145 22.05 1.02 -51.25
C GLU A 145 23.08 0.27 -52.11
N LYS A 146 23.39 -0.98 -51.76
CA LYS A 146 24.31 -1.82 -52.53
C LYS A 146 23.71 -2.27 -53.86
N GLU A 147 22.41 -2.55 -53.90
CA GLU A 147 21.71 -2.82 -55.15
C GLU A 147 21.64 -1.59 -56.05
N GLU A 148 21.39 -0.41 -55.49
CA GLU A 148 21.39 0.85 -56.23
C GLU A 148 22.77 1.16 -56.81
N GLN A 149 23.84 1.02 -56.02
CA GLN A 149 25.22 1.16 -56.52
C GLN A 149 25.52 0.18 -57.65
N SER A 150 25.13 -1.09 -57.50
CA SER A 150 25.36 -2.09 -58.56
C SER A 150 24.60 -1.76 -59.83
N LYS A 151 23.36 -1.27 -59.72
CA LYS A 151 22.54 -0.85 -60.87
C LYS A 151 23.12 0.42 -61.51
N GLU A 152 23.60 1.36 -60.70
CA GLU A 152 24.24 2.59 -61.18
C GLU A 152 25.54 2.28 -61.93
N ASP A 153 26.41 1.43 -61.39
CA ASP A 153 27.64 0.97 -62.05
C ASP A 153 27.35 0.24 -63.37
N GLU A 154 26.28 -0.55 -63.43
CA GLU A 154 25.87 -1.26 -64.64
C GLU A 154 25.36 -0.28 -65.72
N VAL A 155 24.56 0.71 -65.33
CA VAL A 155 24.11 1.80 -66.23
C VAL A 155 25.30 2.62 -66.72
N LEU A 156 26.26 2.95 -65.85
CA LEU A 156 27.48 3.69 -66.22
C LEU A 156 28.37 2.93 -67.20
N LYS A 157 28.46 1.59 -67.08
CA LYS A 157 29.15 0.74 -68.04
C LYS A 157 28.44 0.69 -69.38
N GLN A 158 27.11 0.64 -69.39
CA GLN A 158 26.33 0.69 -70.62
C GLN A 158 26.49 2.04 -71.34
N LEU A 159 26.56 3.15 -70.61
CA LEU A 159 26.78 4.49 -71.17
C LEU A 159 28.19 4.70 -71.73
N ASN A 160 29.23 4.12 -71.12
CA ASN A 160 30.61 4.21 -71.64
C ASN A 160 30.88 3.35 -72.88
N ASN A 161 29.96 2.45 -73.22
CA ASN A 161 30.09 1.54 -74.36
C ASN A 161 29.23 1.96 -75.57
N LEU A 162 28.68 3.19 -75.54
CA LEU A 162 28.06 3.91 -76.66
C LEU A 162 29.01 4.99 -77.20
#